data_AF-A0A4Q3FR67-F1
#
_entry.id   AF-A0A4Q3FR67-F1
#
_cell.length_a   1.000
_cell.length_b   1.000
_cell.length_c   1.000
_cell.angle_alpha   90.00
_cell.angle_beta   90.00
_cell.angle_gamma   90.00
#
_symmetry.space_group_name_H-M   'P 1'
#
loop_
_entity.id
_entity.type
_entity.pdbx_description
1 polymer ?
#
loop_
_entity_poly.entity_id
_entity_poly.type
_entity_poly.pdbx_seq_one_letter_code
_entity_poly.pdbx_strand_id
1 'polypeptide(L)'
;MKVHFIAVGGSAMHNLAIALHKKGFEITGSDDILTEPSKSRLKRFGLLPDEAGWFPEKITSDLDAVILGMHAKPDNPELLEAQQKGIKIFSYPEYIYEQSKNKTRVVIGGSHGKTTITSMILHVLKEASVDFDYLVGAQLEGFDT
;
A
#
# COMPACT_ATOMS: atom_id res chain seq x y z
N MET A 1 5.70 -3.61 13.21
CA MET A 1 4.45 -4.23 12.76
C MET A 1 4.78 -5.13 11.58
N LYS A 2 4.20 -6.33 11.52
CA LYS A 2 4.33 -7.29 10.43
C LYS A 2 3.08 -7.27 9.57
N VAL A 3 3.23 -6.92 8.30
CA VAL A 3 2.11 -6.77 7.38
C VAL A 3 2.37 -7.58 6.12
N HIS A 4 1.38 -8.39 5.73
CA HIS A 4 1.41 -9.14 4.49
C HIS A 4 0.48 -8.51 3.45
N PHE A 5 0.97 -8.34 2.23
CA PHE A 5 0.19 -7.81 1.11
C PHE A 5 -0.23 -8.93 0.17
N ILE A 6 -1.54 -9.09 -0.05
CA ILE A 6 -2.06 -9.97 -1.10
C ILE A 6 -2.33 -9.11 -2.34
N ALA A 7 -1.77 -9.52 -3.49
CA ALA A 7 -1.74 -8.75 -4.74
C ALA A 7 -0.91 -7.45 -4.60
N VAL A 8 0.34 -7.59 -4.12
CA VAL A 8 1.26 -6.47 -3.85
C VAL A 8 1.67 -5.70 -5.11
N GLY A 9 1.59 -6.31 -6.28
CA GLY A 9 1.99 -5.76 -7.57
C GLY A 9 1.10 -4.64 -8.11
N GLY A 10 -0.09 -4.45 -7.55
CA GLY A 10 -1.01 -3.39 -7.95
C GLY A 10 -0.39 -1.98 -7.88
N SER A 11 -0.83 -1.07 -8.75
CA SER A 11 -0.25 0.28 -8.88
C SER A 11 -0.24 1.08 -7.57
N ALA A 12 -1.31 0.98 -6.78
CA ALA A 12 -1.39 1.58 -5.45
C ALA A 12 -0.71 0.71 -4.37
N MET A 13 -0.79 -0.61 -4.50
CA MET A 13 -0.35 -1.57 -3.49
C MET A 13 1.16 -1.56 -3.29
N HIS A 14 1.94 -1.62 -4.37
CA HIS A 14 3.40 -1.65 -4.24
C HIS A 14 3.95 -0.36 -3.64
N ASN A 15 3.33 0.79 -3.96
CA ASN A 15 3.71 2.07 -3.37
C ASN A 15 3.37 2.13 -1.89
N LEU A 16 2.22 1.59 -1.47
CA LEU A 16 1.87 1.48 -0.06
C LEU A 16 2.85 0.54 0.67
N ALA A 17 3.17 -0.62 0.10
CA ALA A 17 4.14 -1.56 0.67
C ALA A 17 5.51 -0.89 0.89
N ILE A 18 6.01 -0.16 -0.10
CA ILE A 18 7.27 0.60 0.00
C ILE A 18 7.18 1.69 1.07
N ALA A 19 6.09 2.45 1.13
CA ALA A 19 5.90 3.50 2.12
C ALA A 19 5.89 2.95 3.55
N LEU A 20 5.19 1.82 3.78
CA LEU A 20 5.17 1.18 5.09
C LEU A 20 6.53 0.57 5.47
N HIS A 21 7.25 0.00 4.50
CA HIS A 21 8.61 -0.46 4.72
C HIS A 21 9.55 0.68 5.14
N LYS A 22 9.48 1.84 4.47
CA LYS A 22 10.24 3.04 4.86
C LYS A 22 9.88 3.56 6.26
N LYS A 23 8.66 3.29 6.73
CA LYS A 23 8.19 3.59 8.09
C LYS A 23 8.70 2.57 9.14
N GLY A 24 9.47 1.56 8.72
CA GLY A 24 10.03 0.53 9.59
C GLY A 24 9.12 -0.69 9.81
N PHE A 25 8.13 -0.90 8.94
CA PHE A 25 7.27 -2.08 9.02
C PHE A 25 7.97 -3.27 8.36
N GLU A 26 7.76 -4.47 8.91
CA GLU A 26 8.16 -5.72 8.28
C GLU A 26 7.10 -6.06 7.23
N ILE A 27 7.47 -5.91 5.96
CA ILE A 27 6.55 -6.08 4.84
C ILE A 27 6.89 -7.37 4.12
N THR A 28 5.88 -8.19 3.93
CA THR A 28 5.90 -9.32 3.01
C THR A 28 4.75 -9.17 2.01
N GLY A 29 4.79 -9.90 0.91
CA GLY A 29 3.66 -9.94 0.00
C GLY A 29 3.77 -11.05 -1.03
N SER A 30 2.64 -11.26 -1.70
CA SER A 30 2.44 -12.25 -2.74
C SER A 30 1.65 -11.64 -3.89
N ASP A 31 1.93 -12.13 -5.09
CA ASP A 31 1.25 -11.72 -6.32
C ASP A 31 1.47 -12.81 -7.38
N ASP A 32 0.48 -13.04 -8.24
CA ASP A 32 0.56 -14.00 -9.34
C ASP A 32 1.26 -13.41 -10.57
N ILE A 33 1.17 -12.10 -10.78
CA ILE A 33 1.74 -11.42 -11.96
C ILE A 33 2.32 -10.05 -11.57
N LEU A 34 3.66 -9.99 -11.56
CA LEU A 34 4.40 -8.75 -11.33
C LEU A 34 4.95 -8.16 -12.64
N THR A 35 4.46 -6.97 -13.00
CA THR A 35 4.87 -6.22 -14.18
C THR A 35 5.62 -4.94 -13.80
N GLU A 36 6.25 -4.29 -14.78
CA GLU A 36 6.81 -2.95 -14.56
C GLU A 36 5.68 -1.91 -14.44
N PRO A 37 5.81 -0.88 -13.57
CA PRO A 37 7.00 -0.55 -12.78
C PRO A 37 7.06 -1.22 -11.39
N SER A 38 6.04 -1.99 -10.98
CA SER A 38 5.96 -2.49 -9.61
C SER A 38 7.08 -3.50 -9.30
N LYS A 39 7.43 -4.35 -10.27
CA LYS A 39 8.51 -5.33 -10.14
C LYS A 39 9.86 -4.68 -9.80
N SER A 40 10.35 -3.73 -10.61
CA SER A 40 11.63 -3.07 -10.36
C SER A 40 11.63 -2.25 -9.06
N ARG A 41 10.52 -1.58 -8.75
CA ARG A 41 10.38 -0.80 -7.51
C ARG A 41 10.42 -1.68 -6.28
N LEU A 42 9.63 -2.76 -6.23
CA LEU A 42 9.65 -3.70 -5.10
C LEU A 42 11.04 -4.32 -4.93
N LYS A 43 11.69 -4.71 -6.03
CA LYS A 43 13.05 -5.28 -6.00
C LYS A 43 14.06 -4.32 -5.38
N ARG A 44 13.99 -3.02 -5.72
CA ARG A 44 14.88 -1.99 -5.19
C ARG A 44 14.80 -1.88 -3.66
N PHE A 45 13.65 -2.15 -3.07
CA PHE A 45 13.44 -2.13 -1.61
C PHE A 45 13.51 -3.51 -0.95
N GLY A 46 13.91 -4.56 -1.69
CA GLY A 46 13.96 -5.92 -1.15
C GLY A 46 12.58 -6.50 -0.82
N LEU A 47 11.51 -5.97 -1.42
CA LEU A 47 10.12 -6.37 -1.21
C LEU A 47 9.55 -7.21 -2.35
N LEU A 48 10.37 -7.54 -3.35
CA LEU A 48 9.92 -8.37 -4.47
C LEU A 48 9.72 -9.81 -3.96
N PRO A 49 8.54 -10.42 -4.13
CA PRO A 49 8.34 -11.83 -3.82
C PRO A 49 9.31 -12.71 -4.62
N ASP A 50 9.91 -13.70 -3.95
CA ASP A 50 10.86 -14.64 -4.58
C ASP A 50 10.20 -15.49 -5.67
N GLU A 51 8.94 -15.88 -5.42
CA GLU A 51 8.12 -16.69 -6.31
C GLU A 51 6.77 -16.01 -6.55
N ALA A 52 6.26 -16.14 -7.78
CA ALA A 52 4.93 -15.67 -8.14
C ALA A 52 3.88 -16.72 -7.74
N GLY A 53 2.78 -16.28 -7.16
CA GLY A 53 1.70 -17.15 -6.70
C GLY A 53 1.15 -16.76 -5.33
N TRP A 54 0.43 -17.70 -4.72
CA TRP A 54 -0.27 -17.54 -3.45
C TRP A 54 0.14 -18.68 -2.51
N PHE A 55 0.60 -18.33 -1.31
CA PHE A 55 1.30 -19.23 -0.40
C PHE A 55 0.69 -19.12 1.01
N PRO A 56 -0.35 -19.92 1.35
CA PRO A 56 -0.98 -19.90 2.68
C PRO A 56 0.01 -20.03 3.84
N GLU A 57 1.09 -20.77 3.64
CA GLU A 57 2.17 -20.93 4.60
C GLU A 57 2.88 -19.62 4.97
N LYS A 58 2.83 -18.59 4.11
CA LYS A 58 3.35 -17.24 4.41
C LYS A 58 2.44 -16.45 5.35
N ILE A 59 1.20 -16.91 5.56
CA ILE A 59 0.26 -16.28 6.48
C ILE A 59 0.50 -16.84 7.87
N THR A 60 1.46 -16.25 8.58
CA THR A 60 1.86 -16.68 9.92
C THR A 60 1.05 -15.96 11.01
N SER A 61 0.90 -16.60 12.18
CA SER A 61 0.09 -16.07 13.29
C SER A 61 0.68 -14.83 13.97
N ASP A 62 1.95 -14.50 13.69
CA ASP A 62 2.62 -13.28 14.15
C ASP A 62 2.41 -12.08 13.22
N LEU A 63 1.63 -12.22 12.14
CA LEU A 63 1.19 -11.09 11.32
C LEU A 63 0.23 -10.20 12.11
N ASP A 64 0.51 -8.89 12.14
CA ASP A 64 -0.39 -7.91 12.73
C ASP A 64 -1.58 -7.61 11.81
N ALA A 65 -1.37 -7.67 10.48
CA ALA A 65 -2.41 -7.43 9.50
C ALA A 65 -2.10 -8.00 8.11
N VAL A 66 -3.16 -8.20 7.33
CA VAL A 66 -3.14 -8.43 5.89
C VAL A 66 -3.78 -7.25 5.17
N ILE A 67 -3.15 -6.75 4.11
CA ILE A 67 -3.71 -5.71 3.23
C ILE A 67 -4.02 -6.32 1.86
N LEU A 68 -5.28 -6.23 1.45
CA LEU A 68 -5.81 -6.80 0.23
C LEU A 68 -5.79 -5.79 -0.92
N GLY A 69 -5.12 -6.18 -2.00
CA GLY A 69 -5.25 -5.53 -3.30
C GLY A 69 -6.52 -5.97 -4.04
N MET A 70 -6.90 -5.19 -5.05
CA MET A 70 -8.16 -5.39 -5.79
C MET A 70 -8.24 -6.72 -6.57
N HIS A 71 -7.12 -7.37 -6.85
CA HIS A 71 -7.07 -8.66 -7.52
C HIS A 71 -7.12 -9.86 -6.56
N ALA A 72 -7.14 -9.63 -5.24
CA ALA A 72 -7.33 -10.69 -4.26
C ALA A 72 -8.78 -11.19 -4.31
N LYS A 73 -8.99 -12.33 -4.97
CA LYS A 73 -10.31 -12.95 -5.09
C LYS A 73 -10.73 -13.61 -3.76
N PRO A 74 -12.04 -13.83 -3.55
CA PRO A 74 -12.54 -14.49 -2.33
C PRO A 74 -12.02 -15.91 -2.11
N ASP A 75 -11.61 -16.61 -3.17
CA ASP A 75 -11.03 -17.95 -3.15
C ASP A 75 -9.49 -17.95 -3.04
N ASN A 76 -8.87 -16.78 -2.86
CA ASN A 76 -7.43 -16.70 -2.67
C ASN A 76 -7.02 -17.47 -1.40
N PRO A 77 -6.07 -18.40 -1.48
CA PRO A 77 -5.79 -19.32 -0.39
C PRO A 77 -5.08 -18.62 0.79
N GLU A 78 -4.35 -17.53 0.56
CA GLU A 78 -3.78 -16.68 1.64
C GLU A 78 -4.87 -15.90 2.38
N LEU A 79 -5.87 -15.39 1.66
CA LEU A 79 -7.00 -14.70 2.29
C LEU A 79 -7.79 -15.65 3.19
N LEU A 80 -8.08 -16.86 2.71
CA LEU A 80 -8.78 -17.88 3.50
C LEU A 80 -7.99 -18.24 4.76
N GLU A 81 -6.67 -18.42 4.65
CA GLU A 81 -5.80 -18.71 5.79
C GLU A 81 -5.79 -17.56 6.81
N ALA A 82 -5.73 -16.30 6.33
CA ALA A 82 -5.76 -15.12 7.21
C ALA A 82 -7.07 -15.03 8.00
N GLN A 83 -8.20 -15.36 7.34
CA GLN A 83 -9.50 -15.43 7.99
C GLN A 83 -9.56 -16.55 9.04
N GLN A 84 -9.06 -17.74 8.71
CA GLN A 84 -9.02 -18.88 9.64
C GLN A 84 -8.19 -18.58 10.89
N LYS A 85 -7.07 -17.89 10.73
CA LYS A 85 -6.19 -17.46 11.84
C LYS A 85 -6.69 -16.23 12.59
N GLY A 86 -7.78 -15.60 12.14
CA GLY A 86 -8.32 -14.38 12.75
C GLY A 86 -7.40 -13.16 12.62
N ILE A 87 -6.52 -13.15 11.62
CA ILE A 87 -5.62 -12.02 11.36
C ILE A 87 -6.45 -10.82 10.88
N LYS A 88 -6.05 -9.61 11.29
CA LYS A 88 -6.76 -8.40 10.89
C LYS A 88 -6.59 -8.18 9.38
N ILE A 89 -7.70 -8.10 8.66
CA ILE A 89 -7.70 -7.92 7.21
C ILE A 89 -8.20 -6.50 6.89
N PHE A 90 -7.51 -5.82 6.00
CA PHE A 90 -7.93 -4.53 5.45
C PHE A 90 -7.94 -4.58 3.93
N SER A 91 -8.97 -4.01 3.32
CA SER A 91 -8.83 -3.50 1.96
C SER A 91 -7.90 -2.28 1.95
N TYR A 92 -7.29 -1.97 0.81
CA TYR A 92 -6.54 -0.72 0.62
C TYR A 92 -7.28 0.54 1.13
N PRO A 93 -8.53 0.84 0.73
CA PRO A 93 -9.22 2.04 1.20
C PRO A 93 -9.50 2.02 2.71
N GLU A 94 -9.81 0.85 3.30
CA GLU A 94 -9.99 0.72 4.76
C GLU A 94 -8.69 1.00 5.51
N TYR A 95 -7.55 0.51 5.00
CA TYR A 95 -6.26 0.80 5.60
C TYR A 95 -5.96 2.30 5.58
N ILE A 96 -6.17 2.97 4.44
CA ILE A 96 -5.99 4.42 4.32
C ILE A 96 -6.92 5.18 5.27
N TYR A 97 -8.18 4.75 5.40
CA TYR A 97 -9.12 5.31 6.37
C TYR A 97 -8.58 5.18 7.79
N GLU A 98 -8.13 3.97 8.19
CA GLU A 98 -7.59 3.73 9.53
C GLU A 98 -6.34 4.58 9.84
N GLN A 99 -5.46 4.79 8.86
CA GLN A 99 -4.28 5.66 9.02
C GLN A 99 -4.63 7.16 9.12
N SER A 100 -5.82 7.56 8.67
CA SER A 100 -6.23 8.96 8.56
C SER A 100 -7.40 9.35 9.48
N LYS A 101 -8.02 8.40 10.18
CA LYS A 101 -9.26 8.61 10.96
C LYS A 101 -9.16 9.69 12.06
N ASN A 102 -7.97 9.88 12.61
CA ASN A 102 -7.69 10.87 13.66
C ASN A 102 -6.97 12.13 13.12
N LYS A 103 -6.96 12.33 11.81
CA LYS A 103 -6.27 13.44 11.14
C LYS A 103 -7.28 14.35 10.43
N THR A 104 -6.87 15.61 10.21
CA THR A 104 -7.56 16.47 9.25
C THR A 104 -7.35 15.91 7.85
N ARG A 105 -8.44 15.54 7.17
CA ARG A 105 -8.40 14.93 5.85
C ARG A 105 -8.83 15.94 4.78
N VAL A 106 -7.95 16.15 3.81
CA VAL A 106 -8.25 16.95 2.61
C VAL A 106 -8.33 16.00 1.43
N VAL A 107 -9.52 15.85 0.84
CA VAL A 107 -9.78 14.93 -0.28
C VAL A 107 -10.06 15.73 -1.54
N ILE A 108 -9.23 15.53 -2.57
CA ILE A 108 -9.35 16.23 -3.86
C ILE A 108 -10.08 15.34 -4.85
N GLY A 109 -11.39 15.60 -5.02
CA GLY A 109 -12.25 14.93 -5.99
C GLY A 109 -12.37 15.68 -7.32
N GLY A 110 -13.00 15.04 -8.30
CA GLY A 110 -13.36 15.65 -9.60
C GLY A 110 -12.75 14.95 -10.82
N SER A 111 -13.32 15.18 -12.01
CA SER A 111 -12.88 14.48 -13.23
C SER A 111 -11.50 14.92 -13.72
N HIS A 112 -11.18 16.21 -13.60
CA HIS A 112 -9.93 16.82 -14.07
C HIS A 112 -9.26 17.65 -12.97
N GLY A 113 -7.96 17.94 -13.12
CA GLY A 113 -7.23 18.87 -12.23
C GLY A 113 -6.82 18.34 -10.86
N LYS A 114 -7.27 17.15 -10.44
CA LYS A 114 -6.97 16.55 -9.13
C LYS A 114 -5.48 16.57 -8.80
N THR A 115 -4.65 15.99 -9.68
CA THR A 115 -3.20 15.88 -9.45
C THR A 115 -2.54 17.24 -9.36
N THR A 116 -2.90 18.19 -10.24
CA THR A 116 -2.38 19.55 -10.22
C THR A 116 -2.73 20.28 -8.93
N ILE A 117 -3.99 20.23 -8.52
CA ILE A 117 -4.47 20.87 -7.29
C ILE A 117 -3.78 20.24 -6.07
N THR A 118 -3.65 18.91 -6.04
CA THR A 118 -2.90 18.22 -4.98
C THR A 118 -1.47 18.72 -4.92
N SER A 119 -0.74 18.77 -6.05
CA SER A 119 0.64 19.27 -6.08
C SER A 119 0.76 20.71 -5.57
N MET A 120 -0.17 21.60 -5.93
CA MET A 120 -0.17 22.98 -5.45
C MET A 120 -0.34 23.04 -3.93
N ILE A 121 -1.26 22.24 -3.37
CA ILE A 121 -1.47 22.16 -1.92
C ILE A 121 -0.21 21.65 -1.22
N LEU A 122 0.37 20.55 -1.70
CA LEU A 122 1.58 19.96 -1.12
C LEU A 122 2.77 20.92 -1.19
N HIS A 123 2.92 21.66 -2.30
CA HIS A 123 3.96 22.68 -2.44
C HIS A 123 3.82 23.78 -1.39
N VAL A 124 2.62 24.36 -1.24
CA VAL A 124 2.38 25.42 -0.25
C VAL A 124 2.60 24.92 1.18
N LEU A 125 2.12 23.71 1.52
CA LEU A 125 2.34 23.14 2.86
C LEU A 125 3.83 22.92 3.14
N LYS A 126 4.60 22.48 2.13
CA LYS A 126 6.04 22.29 2.23
C LYS A 126 6.77 23.62 2.44
N GLU A 127 6.49 24.64 1.62
CA GLU A 127 7.07 25.98 1.77
C GLU A 127 6.72 26.62 3.13
N ALA A 128 5.52 26.35 3.64
CA ALA A 128 5.06 26.81 4.94
C ALA A 128 5.60 25.97 6.12
N SER A 129 6.43 24.94 5.88
CA SER A 129 6.95 24.03 6.91
C SER A 129 5.86 23.39 7.78
N VAL A 130 4.71 23.08 7.19
CA VAL A 130 3.63 22.34 7.86
C VAL A 130 3.91 20.85 7.68
N ASP A 131 3.78 20.07 8.75
CA ASP A 131 3.85 18.62 8.65
C ASP A 131 2.58 18.06 8.01
N PHE A 132 2.74 17.24 6.97
CA PHE A 132 1.63 16.58 6.30
C PHE A 132 2.02 15.19 5.79
N ASP A 133 1.01 14.34 5.70
CA ASP A 133 1.05 13.09 4.95
C ASP A 133 0.25 13.26 3.66
N TYR A 134 0.60 12.51 2.62
CA TYR A 134 -0.15 12.54 1.36
C TYR A 134 -0.26 11.15 0.75
N LEU A 135 -1.29 11.00 -0.07
CA LEU A 135 -1.53 9.82 -0.89
C LEU A 135 -1.90 10.28 -2.29
N VAL A 136 -1.06 9.95 -3.27
CA VAL A 136 -1.25 10.32 -4.68
C VAL A 136 -1.01 9.09 -5.54
N GLY A 137 -1.92 8.82 -6.48
CA GLY A 137 -1.82 7.67 -7.39
C GLY A 137 -0.78 7.83 -8.51
N ALA A 138 -0.10 8.97 -8.57
CA ALA A 138 0.93 9.28 -9.55
C ALA A 138 2.16 9.86 -8.85
N GLN A 139 3.33 9.65 -9.44
CA GLN A 139 4.56 10.26 -8.96
C GLN A 139 4.50 11.78 -9.15
N LEU A 140 4.84 12.53 -8.09
CA LEU A 140 4.92 13.98 -8.12
C LEU A 140 6.38 14.42 -8.09
N GLU A 141 6.76 15.32 -8.99
CA GLU A 141 8.10 15.89 -9.01
C GLU A 141 8.38 16.69 -7.72
N GLY A 142 9.56 16.52 -7.12
CA GLY A 142 9.93 17.15 -5.85
C GLY A 142 9.39 16.46 -4.58
N PHE A 143 8.72 15.32 -4.74
CA PHE A 143 8.20 14.47 -3.67
C PHE A 143 8.63 13.02 -3.89
N ASP A 144 9.48 12.49 -3.00
CA ASP A 144 9.83 11.08 -3.02
C ASP A 144 8.65 10.26 -2.48
N THR A 145 8.22 9.27 -3.27
CA THR A 145 7.32 8.21 -2.79
C THR A 145 8.13 7.04 -2.27
#